data_AF-W9NNP9-F1
#
_entry.id   AF-W9NNP9-F1
#
_cell.length_a   1.000
_cell.length_b   1.000
_cell.length_c   1.000
_cell.angle_alpha   90.00
_cell.angle_beta   90.00
_cell.angle_gamma   90.00
#
_symmetry.space_group_name_H-M   'P 1'
#
loop_
_entity.id
_entity.type
_entity.pdbx_description
1 polymer ?
#
loop_
_entity_poly.entity_id
_entity_poly.type
_entity_poly.pdbx_seq_one_letter_code
_entity_poly.pdbx_strand_id
1 'polypeptide(L)'
;MVRLKSSALKDYVVNFADHAGRPAKMIWSNPPRNILIPLPSLSLYFVHPDFSVDDLEMRQFLTDIRNGDGDPIRFEMFHIPGASDADCAQHYRDELKARGDVFEQVREAEKAYENWEDKEKDVQYAAEQEPHGKLPGLISSQKGAYLGYHGVIYVYKDPVWKHEGEEQPVEVVEFDPALTADDYDLGELEMRGPQPPFKITRMSAKRKSKVLRHEDQGAQHMGWTSW
;
A
#
# COMPACT_ATOMS: atom_id res chain seq x y z
N MET A 1 11.72 18.64 -27.54
CA MET A 1 11.43 17.93 -26.28
C MET A 1 12.56 16.92 -26.06
N VAL A 2 13.47 17.22 -25.14
CA VAL A 2 14.62 16.36 -24.85
C VAL A 2 14.09 15.12 -24.13
N ARG A 3 14.19 13.93 -24.75
CA ARG A 3 14.08 12.67 -24.02
C ARG A 3 15.18 12.69 -22.97
N LEU A 4 14.83 12.94 -21.71
CA LEU A 4 15.69 12.59 -20.59
C LEU A 4 15.99 11.10 -20.78
N LYS A 5 17.26 10.77 -21.08
CA LYS A 5 17.74 9.40 -21.00
C LYS A 5 17.25 8.86 -19.67
N SER A 6 16.52 7.75 -19.69
CA SER A 6 16.10 7.03 -18.50
C SER A 6 17.26 7.02 -17.51
N SER A 7 17.16 7.81 -16.43
CA SER A 7 18.05 7.56 -15.31
C SER A 7 17.67 6.16 -14.86
N ALA A 8 18.57 5.19 -15.02
CA ALA A 8 18.31 3.84 -14.54
C ALA A 8 17.91 3.96 -13.07
N LEU A 9 16.64 3.65 -12.76
CA LEU A 9 16.17 3.67 -11.39
C LEU A 9 17.05 2.70 -10.60
N LYS A 10 17.46 3.12 -9.41
CA LYS A 10 18.16 2.26 -8.47
C LYS A 10 17.13 1.71 -7.49
N ASP A 11 17.13 0.40 -7.31
CA ASP A 11 16.31 -0.28 -6.31
C ASP A 11 17.02 -0.22 -4.96
N TYR A 12 16.24 0.02 -3.91
CA TYR A 12 16.66 0.07 -2.53
C TYR A 12 15.84 -0.94 -1.75
N VAL A 13 16.52 -1.79 -0.97
CA VAL A 13 15.90 -2.81 -0.12
C VAL A 13 16.44 -2.64 1.30
N VAL A 14 15.54 -2.52 2.26
CA VAL A 14 15.86 -2.42 3.70
C VAL A 14 15.16 -3.56 4.42
N ASN A 15 15.94 -4.37 5.16
CA ASN A 15 15.38 -5.31 6.12
C ASN A 15 15.19 -4.59 7.46
N PHE A 16 14.05 -4.79 8.10
CA PHE A 16 13.75 -4.20 9.40
C PHE A 16 12.95 -5.19 10.26
N ALA A 17 12.77 -4.83 11.53
CA ALA A 17 11.87 -5.53 12.43
C ALA A 17 10.58 -4.72 12.60
N ASP A 18 9.44 -5.36 12.43
CA ASP A 18 8.12 -4.77 12.68
C ASP A 18 7.95 -4.43 14.18
N HIS A 19 6.83 -3.81 14.56
CA HIS A 19 6.52 -3.42 15.94
C HIS A 19 6.52 -4.60 16.92
N ALA A 20 6.31 -5.82 16.43
CA ALA A 20 6.34 -7.06 17.21
C ALA A 20 7.71 -7.78 17.14
N GLY A 21 8.70 -7.20 16.48
CA GLY A 21 10.04 -7.77 16.32
C GLY A 21 10.17 -8.80 15.19
N ARG A 22 9.14 -8.99 14.35
CA ARG A 22 9.20 -9.95 13.23
C ARG A 22 9.95 -9.33 12.04
N PRO A 23 10.65 -10.15 11.23
CA PRO A 23 11.30 -9.67 10.02
C PRO A 23 10.30 -9.08 9.03
N ALA A 24 10.63 -7.91 8.50
CA ALA A 24 9.89 -7.22 7.46
C ALA A 24 10.87 -6.60 6.45
N LYS A 25 10.36 -6.26 5.26
CA LYS A 25 11.16 -5.64 4.21
C LYS A 25 10.49 -4.40 3.66
N MET A 26 11.31 -3.42 3.29
CA MET A 26 10.89 -2.19 2.69
C MET A 26 11.65 -2.01 1.38
N ILE A 27 10.92 -1.69 0.31
CA ILE A 27 11.49 -1.60 -1.03
C ILE A 27 10.93 -0.41 -1.80
N TRP A 28 11.80 0.27 -2.54
CA TRP A 28 11.44 1.35 -3.45
C TRP A 28 12.49 1.49 -4.56
N SER A 29 12.15 2.21 -5.62
CA SER A 29 13.14 2.62 -6.63
C SER A 29 13.08 4.10 -6.90
N ASN A 30 14.24 4.75 -6.84
CA ASN A 30 14.43 6.17 -7.09
C ASN A 30 15.51 6.39 -8.16
N PRO A 31 15.48 7.52 -8.88
CA PRO A 31 16.64 8.00 -9.61
C PRO A 31 17.86 8.07 -8.67
N PRO A 32 19.09 7.76 -9.12
CA PRO A 32 20.27 7.76 -8.25
C PRO A 32 20.56 9.10 -7.54
N ARG A 33 19.95 10.19 -8.03
CA ARG A 33 20.06 11.54 -7.45
C ARG A 33 19.05 11.83 -6.36
N ASN A 34 18.04 10.97 -6.18
CA ASN A 34 17.05 11.09 -5.12
C ASN A 34 17.34 10.01 -4.07
N ILE A 35 17.96 10.42 -2.98
CA ILE A 35 18.43 9.53 -1.91
C ILE A 35 17.42 9.38 -0.77
N LEU A 36 16.36 10.20 -0.74
CA LEU A 36 15.36 10.16 0.32
C LEU A 36 14.45 8.94 0.15
N ILE A 37 14.08 8.35 1.28
CA ILE A 37 13.07 7.29 1.32
C ILE A 37 11.71 7.92 0.94
N PRO A 38 10.96 7.35 -0.03
CA PRO A 38 9.64 7.87 -0.37
C PRO A 38 8.71 7.78 0.84
N LEU A 39 8.03 8.88 1.15
CA LEU A 39 7.04 8.94 2.22
C LEU A 39 5.74 8.19 1.89
N PRO A 40 5.17 8.29 0.66
CA PRO A 40 4.03 7.46 0.29
C PRO A 40 4.36 5.98 0.38
N SER A 41 3.55 5.23 1.13
CA SER A 41 3.77 3.80 1.37
C SER A 41 2.56 2.96 1.02
N LEU A 42 2.78 1.76 0.49
CA LEU A 42 1.78 0.69 0.39
C LEU A 42 2.24 -0.52 1.20
N SER A 43 1.35 -1.06 2.04
CA SER A 43 1.65 -2.23 2.87
C SER A 43 1.08 -3.50 2.25
N LEU A 44 1.96 -4.47 1.99
CA LEU A 44 1.66 -5.81 1.51
C LEU A 44 1.93 -6.84 2.59
N TYR A 45 0.95 -7.70 2.83
CA TYR A 45 0.98 -8.78 3.79
C TYR A 45 1.03 -10.11 3.07
N PHE A 46 2.01 -10.92 3.40
CA PHE A 46 2.12 -12.30 2.96
C PHE A 46 1.69 -13.18 4.12
N VAL A 47 0.62 -13.96 3.95
CA VAL A 47 0.01 -14.71 5.06
C VAL A 47 0.05 -16.22 4.86
N HIS A 48 0.43 -16.70 3.68
CA HIS A 48 0.59 -18.14 3.48
C HIS A 48 1.75 -18.67 4.33
N PRO A 49 1.57 -19.75 5.12
CA PRO A 49 2.62 -20.29 5.99
C PRO A 49 3.90 -20.67 5.25
N ASP A 50 3.76 -21.22 4.05
CA ASP A 50 4.88 -21.64 3.21
C ASP A 50 5.48 -20.52 2.35
N PHE A 51 4.96 -19.28 2.45
CA PHE A 51 5.53 -18.15 1.72
C PHE A 51 6.85 -17.71 2.36
N SER A 52 7.83 -17.35 1.54
CA SER A 52 9.12 -16.81 1.96
C SER A 52 9.37 -15.47 1.28
N VAL A 53 9.47 -14.40 2.08
CA VAL A 53 9.81 -13.06 1.55
C VAL A 53 11.26 -13.00 1.06
N ASP A 54 12.13 -13.88 1.54
CA ASP A 54 13.53 -13.96 1.10
C ASP A 54 13.65 -14.59 -0.30
N ASP A 55 12.72 -15.45 -0.69
CA ASP A 55 12.70 -16.11 -2.01
C ASP A 55 12.05 -15.23 -3.09
N LEU A 56 11.50 -14.07 -2.71
CA LEU A 56 10.87 -13.16 -3.64
C LEU A 56 11.93 -12.41 -4.46
N GLU A 57 11.86 -12.56 -5.79
CA GLU A 57 12.69 -11.79 -6.72
C GLU A 57 12.21 -10.33 -6.76
N MET A 58 12.84 -9.51 -5.92
CA MET A 58 12.44 -8.13 -5.64
C MET A 58 12.34 -7.24 -6.88
N ARG A 59 13.20 -7.46 -7.88
CA ARG A 59 13.19 -6.67 -9.11
C ARG A 59 11.98 -7.02 -9.98
N GLN A 60 11.66 -8.31 -10.10
CA GLN A 60 10.44 -8.76 -10.76
C GLN A 60 9.20 -8.27 -10.00
N PHE A 61 9.17 -8.36 -8.67
CA PHE A 61 8.06 -7.86 -7.87
C PHE A 61 7.76 -6.38 -8.13
N LEU A 62 8.79 -5.52 -8.13
CA LEU A 62 8.63 -4.10 -8.46
C LEU A 62 8.14 -3.89 -9.89
N THR A 63 8.59 -4.73 -10.83
CA THR A 63 8.16 -4.69 -12.24
C THR A 63 6.70 -5.09 -12.39
N ASP A 64 6.25 -6.09 -11.63
CA ASP A 64 4.87 -6.59 -11.66
C ASP A 64 3.87 -5.57 -11.12
N ILE A 65 4.27 -4.82 -10.08
CA ILE A 65 3.37 -3.89 -9.38
C ILE A 65 3.43 -2.47 -9.96
N ARG A 66 4.57 -2.04 -10.54
CA ARG A 66 4.68 -0.71 -11.17
C ARG A 66 4.24 -0.74 -12.63
N ASN A 67 3.05 -0.20 -12.90
CA ASN A 67 2.62 0.17 -14.25
C ASN A 67 2.82 1.68 -14.50
N GLY A 68 4.05 2.11 -14.79
CA GLY A 68 4.34 3.44 -15.36
C GLY A 68 5.13 4.42 -14.48
N ASP A 69 5.25 5.65 -14.98
CA ASP A 69 6.02 6.76 -14.38
C ASP A 69 5.24 7.49 -13.26
N GLY A 70 4.70 6.73 -12.30
CA GLY A 70 4.07 7.29 -11.11
C GLY A 70 5.10 7.81 -10.10
N ASP A 71 4.63 8.62 -9.14
CA ASP A 71 5.46 9.07 -8.01
C ASP A 71 6.13 7.88 -7.31
N PRO A 72 7.35 8.06 -6.77
CA PRO A 72 7.99 7.01 -6.02
C PRO A 72 7.13 6.59 -4.83
N ILE A 73 6.75 5.32 -4.80
CA ILE A 73 6.05 4.68 -3.69
C ILE A 73 7.00 3.68 -3.05
N ARG A 74 6.94 3.61 -1.72
CA ARG A 74 7.61 2.61 -0.93
C ARG A 74 6.66 1.46 -0.63
N PHE A 75 7.08 0.24 -0.93
CA PHE A 75 6.35 -0.95 -0.54
C PHE A 75 6.93 -1.48 0.77
N GLU A 76 6.04 -1.79 1.70
CA GLU A 76 6.38 -2.44 2.96
C GLU A 76 5.76 -3.82 2.99
N MET A 77 6.58 -4.81 3.32
CA MET A 77 6.30 -6.22 3.13
C MET A 77 6.39 -6.90 4.49
N PHE A 78 5.24 -7.37 4.97
CA PHE A 78 5.10 -8.06 6.24
C PHE A 78 4.78 -9.52 5.99
N HIS A 79 5.49 -10.43 6.66
CA HIS A 79 5.17 -11.86 6.63
C HIS A 79 4.53 -12.25 7.95
N ILE A 80 3.24 -12.60 7.90
CA ILE A 80 2.47 -13.00 9.09
C ILE A 80 1.73 -14.30 8.76
N PRO A 81 2.42 -15.46 8.86
CA PRO A 81 1.85 -16.77 8.60
C PRO A 81 0.51 -17.01 9.31
N GLY A 82 -0.51 -17.40 8.55
CA GLY A 82 -1.84 -17.74 9.06
C GLY A 82 -2.68 -16.56 9.53
N ALA A 83 -2.22 -15.32 9.37
CA ALA A 83 -2.99 -14.14 9.71
C ALA A 83 -4.25 -14.01 8.85
N SER A 84 -5.36 -13.64 9.50
CA SER A 84 -6.57 -13.19 8.82
C SER A 84 -6.42 -11.74 8.32
N ASP A 85 -7.38 -11.31 7.49
CA ASP A 85 -7.43 -9.92 7.00
C ASP A 85 -7.60 -8.93 8.16
N ALA A 86 -8.32 -9.33 9.21
CA ALA A 86 -8.48 -8.54 10.44
C ALA A 86 -7.17 -8.46 11.25
N ASP A 87 -6.40 -9.55 11.33
CA ASP A 87 -5.09 -9.56 11.99
C ASP A 87 -4.11 -8.64 11.24
N CYS A 88 -4.13 -8.64 9.90
CA CYS A 88 -3.30 -7.75 9.08
C CYS A 88 -3.70 -6.28 9.24
N ALA A 89 -5.00 -5.98 9.32
CA ALA A 89 -5.47 -4.62 9.60
C ALA A 89 -5.07 -4.16 11.01
N GLN A 90 -5.20 -5.04 12.00
CA GLN A 90 -4.76 -4.73 13.36
C GLN A 90 -3.25 -4.50 13.42
N HIS A 91 -2.48 -5.33 12.74
CA HIS A 91 -1.04 -5.16 12.57
C HIS A 91 -0.69 -3.76 12.03
N TYR A 92 -1.37 -3.31 10.98
CA TYR A 92 -1.16 -1.98 10.42
C TYR A 92 -1.41 -0.86 11.44
N ARG A 93 -2.47 -0.98 12.27
CA ARG A 93 -2.75 -0.01 13.32
C ARG A 93 -1.65 0.03 14.37
N ASP A 94 -1.10 -1.13 14.74
CA ASP A 94 -0.02 -1.23 15.72
C ASP A 94 1.30 -0.69 15.18
N GLU A 95 1.61 -0.92 13.89
CA GLU A 95 2.72 -0.26 13.19
C GLU A 95 2.57 1.27 13.17
N LEU A 96 1.39 1.76 12.78
CA LEU A 96 1.08 3.18 12.75
C LEU A 96 1.25 3.81 14.14
N LYS A 97 0.80 3.12 15.19
CA LYS A 97 0.97 3.57 16.58
C LYS A 97 2.44 3.60 17.01
N ALA A 98 3.24 2.63 16.59
CA ALA A 98 4.65 2.55 16.95
C ALA A 98 5.51 3.60 16.21
N ARG A 99 5.21 3.86 14.94
CA ARG A 99 6.03 4.69 14.05
C ARG A 99 5.54 6.13 13.92
N GLY A 100 4.24 6.33 14.10
CA GLY A 100 3.56 7.60 13.92
C GLY A 100 3.08 7.82 12.48
N ASP A 101 2.43 8.96 12.29
CA ASP A 101 1.85 9.38 11.01
C ASP A 101 2.93 9.96 10.08
N VAL A 102 2.96 9.51 8.84
CA VAL A 102 3.83 10.04 7.79
C VAL A 102 3.64 11.55 7.56
N PHE A 103 2.45 12.09 7.80
CA PHE A 103 2.20 13.53 7.65
C PHE A 103 2.99 14.40 8.65
N GLU A 104 3.41 13.84 9.80
CA GLU A 104 4.34 14.54 10.68
C GLU A 104 5.72 14.68 10.02
N GLN A 105 6.18 13.64 9.34
CA GLN A 105 7.46 13.66 8.62
C GLN A 105 7.42 14.60 7.42
N VAL A 106 6.27 14.68 6.73
CA VAL A 106 6.06 15.69 5.68
C VAL A 106 6.23 17.10 6.26
N ARG A 107 5.59 17.41 7.41
CA ARG A 107 5.73 18.72 8.06
C ARG A 107 7.16 19.02 8.50
N GLU A 108 7.86 18.03 9.03
CA GLU A 108 9.27 18.16 9.42
C GLU A 108 10.17 18.43 8.21
N ALA A 109 9.95 17.70 7.11
CA ALA A 109 10.65 17.92 5.86
C ALA A 109 10.33 19.32 5.30
N GLU A 110 9.05 19.70 5.17
CA GLU A 110 8.64 21.03 4.69
C GLU A 110 9.35 22.16 5.45
N LYS A 111 9.41 22.08 6.78
CA LYS A 111 10.15 23.05 7.61
C LYS A 111 11.64 23.06 7.34
N ALA A 112 12.27 21.89 7.18
CA ALA A 112 13.69 21.80 6.82
C ALA A 112 13.99 22.40 5.44
N TYR A 113 13.00 22.34 4.53
CA TYR A 113 13.09 22.81 3.15
C TYR A 113 12.57 24.23 2.90
N GLU A 114 12.13 24.98 3.92
CA GLU A 114 11.65 26.38 3.78
C GLU A 114 12.66 27.32 3.08
N ASN A 115 13.95 26.96 3.06
CA ASN A 115 15.01 27.68 2.35
C ASN A 115 15.57 26.83 1.17
N TRP A 116 14.80 26.73 0.09
CA TRP A 116 14.91 25.79 -1.05
C TRP A 116 15.99 26.15 -2.11
N GLU A 117 17.17 26.60 -1.72
CA GLU A 117 18.23 26.91 -2.72
C GLU A 117 19.34 25.87 -2.82
N ASP A 118 19.42 24.85 -1.96
CA ASP A 118 20.58 23.94 -1.98
C ASP A 118 20.25 22.44 -1.86
N LYS A 119 20.71 21.66 -2.85
CA LYS A 119 20.58 20.19 -2.89
C LYS A 119 21.55 19.49 -1.94
N GLU A 120 22.57 20.19 -1.43
CA GLU A 120 23.43 19.66 -0.36
C GLU A 120 22.62 19.35 0.92
N LYS A 121 21.46 19.98 1.09
CA LYS A 121 20.56 19.72 2.22
C LYS A 121 19.90 18.35 2.19
N ASP A 122 19.66 17.74 1.02
CA ASP A 122 19.06 16.38 0.96
C ASP A 122 20.02 15.34 1.56
N VAL A 123 21.32 15.49 1.27
CA VAL A 123 22.37 14.60 1.80
C VAL A 123 22.55 14.83 3.30
N GLN A 124 22.56 16.09 3.75
CA GLN A 124 22.64 16.42 5.17
C GLN A 124 21.42 15.92 5.94
N TYR A 125 20.20 16.18 5.45
CA TYR A 125 18.96 15.70 6.07
C TYR A 125 18.92 14.16 6.11
N ALA A 126 19.27 13.47 5.02
CA ALA A 126 19.33 12.01 5.02
C ALA A 126 20.36 11.48 6.03
N ALA A 127 21.55 12.09 6.11
CA ALA A 127 22.61 11.71 7.04
C ALA A 127 22.27 12.04 8.50
N GLU A 128 21.48 13.09 8.76
CA GLU A 128 20.95 13.42 10.09
C GLU A 128 19.86 12.43 10.53
N GLN A 129 19.08 11.90 9.58
CA GLN A 129 18.05 10.90 9.85
C GLN A 129 18.60 9.47 10.00
N GLU A 130 19.72 9.12 9.34
CA GLU A 130 20.39 7.82 9.48
C GLU A 130 20.64 7.37 10.94
N PRO A 131 21.22 8.19 11.85
CA PRO A 131 21.51 7.77 13.22
C PRO A 131 20.27 7.60 14.10
N HIS A 132 19.11 8.13 13.69
CA HIS A 132 17.90 8.01 14.50
C HIS A 132 17.24 6.63 14.41
N GLY A 133 17.58 5.82 13.41
CA GLY A 133 17.08 4.43 13.26
C GLY A 133 15.55 4.31 13.23
N LYS A 134 14.83 5.43 13.12
CA LYS A 134 13.38 5.49 13.18
C LYS A 134 12.84 5.20 11.79
N LEU A 135 12.02 4.15 11.68
CA LEU A 135 11.34 3.86 10.44
C LEU A 135 10.42 5.03 10.05
N PRO A 136 10.25 5.32 8.75
CA PRO A 136 9.28 6.30 8.30
C PRO A 136 7.88 6.03 8.86
N GLY A 137 7.03 7.05 8.99
CA GLY A 137 5.64 6.88 9.41
C GLY A 137 4.81 6.10 8.39
N LEU A 138 3.61 5.70 8.81
CA LEU A 138 2.58 5.12 7.95
C LEU A 138 1.45 6.14 7.71
N ILE A 139 0.64 5.90 6.68
CA ILE A 139 -0.48 6.77 6.33
C ILE A 139 -1.63 6.48 7.31
N SER A 140 -2.00 7.46 8.13
CA SER A 140 -3.10 7.34 9.10
C SER A 140 -4.48 7.30 8.44
N SER A 141 -4.62 7.94 7.28
CA SER A 141 -5.87 8.00 6.52
C SER A 141 -5.59 8.11 5.02
N GLN A 142 -5.95 7.06 4.29
CA GLN A 142 -5.96 7.03 2.82
C GLN A 142 -7.31 7.50 2.25
N LYS A 143 -8.17 8.14 3.08
CA LYS A 143 -9.46 8.68 2.64
C LYS A 143 -9.26 9.58 1.40
N GLY A 144 -9.95 9.23 0.33
CA GLY A 144 -9.98 9.97 -0.92
C GLY A 144 -11.41 10.03 -1.45
N ALA A 145 -11.63 10.73 -2.57
CA ALA A 145 -12.96 10.91 -3.16
C ALA A 145 -13.71 9.59 -3.47
N TYR A 146 -13.00 8.47 -3.52
CA TYR A 146 -13.55 7.14 -3.85
C TYR A 146 -13.31 6.09 -2.76
N LEU A 147 -12.67 6.44 -1.65
CA LEU A 147 -12.36 5.51 -0.57
C LEU A 147 -13.23 5.84 0.65
N GLY A 148 -14.11 4.91 1.00
CA GLY A 148 -14.98 5.02 2.18
C GLY A 148 -14.29 4.67 3.50
N TYR A 149 -13.01 4.35 3.48
CA TYR A 149 -12.26 3.81 4.62
C TYR A 149 -10.95 4.57 4.80
N HIS A 150 -10.47 4.65 6.05
CA HIS A 150 -9.20 5.29 6.39
C HIS A 150 -8.00 4.38 6.11
N GLY A 151 -8.13 3.08 6.33
CA GLY A 151 -7.07 2.10 6.12
C GLY A 151 -7.25 1.31 4.82
N VAL A 152 -6.15 1.10 4.10
CA VAL A 152 -6.07 0.18 2.96
C VAL A 152 -4.77 -0.61 3.04
N ILE A 153 -4.87 -1.93 3.01
CA ILE A 153 -3.74 -2.86 2.92
C ILE A 153 -3.98 -3.91 1.83
N TYR A 154 -2.93 -4.59 1.44
CA TYR A 154 -2.95 -5.64 0.42
C TYR A 154 -2.54 -6.96 1.05
N VAL A 155 -3.33 -8.02 0.89
CA VAL A 155 -3.07 -9.33 1.47
C VAL A 155 -2.89 -10.36 0.36
N TYR A 156 -1.74 -11.03 0.39
CA TYR A 156 -1.36 -12.11 -0.52
C TYR A 156 -1.41 -13.45 0.20
N LYS A 157 -2.25 -14.35 -0.34
CA LYS A 157 -2.60 -15.62 0.30
C LYS A 157 -2.01 -16.86 -0.38
N ASP A 158 -1.29 -16.70 -1.50
CA ASP A 158 -0.67 -17.82 -2.21
C ASP A 158 0.72 -18.15 -1.63
N PRO A 159 1.18 -19.42 -1.69
CA PRO A 159 2.49 -19.84 -1.19
C PRO A 159 3.68 -19.28 -1.99
N VAL A 160 3.45 -18.88 -3.24
CA VAL A 160 4.50 -18.47 -4.18
C VAL A 160 4.02 -17.27 -4.95
N TRP A 161 4.87 -16.24 -5.05
CA TRP A 161 4.63 -15.11 -5.93
C TRP A 161 4.77 -15.56 -7.38
N LYS A 162 3.64 -15.60 -8.11
CA LYS A 162 3.60 -16.03 -9.51
C LYS A 162 4.36 -15.05 -10.42
N HIS A 163 4.73 -15.48 -11.62
CA HIS A 163 5.42 -14.60 -12.58
C HIS A 163 4.47 -13.74 -13.40
N GLU A 164 5.06 -12.75 -14.08
CA GLU A 164 4.38 -11.85 -15.00
C GLU A 164 3.50 -12.60 -16.03
N GLY A 165 2.20 -12.28 -16.06
CA GLY A 165 1.24 -12.84 -17.01
C GLY A 165 0.34 -13.93 -16.43
N GLU A 166 0.68 -14.46 -15.26
CA GLU A 166 -0.21 -15.32 -14.48
C GLU A 166 -1.19 -14.49 -13.64
N GLU A 167 -2.35 -15.07 -13.32
CA GLU A 167 -3.29 -14.41 -12.45
C GLU A 167 -2.77 -14.42 -11.00
N GLN A 168 -2.40 -13.25 -10.51
CA GLN A 168 -2.02 -13.01 -9.12
C GLN A 168 -3.21 -12.39 -8.38
N PRO A 169 -3.98 -13.17 -7.61
CA PRO A 169 -5.01 -12.62 -6.75
C PRO A 169 -4.36 -11.95 -5.53
N VAL A 170 -4.66 -10.67 -5.33
CA VAL A 170 -4.35 -9.93 -4.12
C VAL A 170 -5.67 -9.42 -3.54
N GLU A 171 -5.85 -9.58 -2.24
CA GLU A 171 -7.00 -8.99 -1.57
C GLU A 171 -6.67 -7.58 -1.12
N VAL A 172 -7.52 -6.62 -1.48
CA VAL A 172 -7.48 -5.27 -0.96
C VAL A 172 -8.44 -5.21 0.22
N VAL A 173 -7.89 -4.97 1.40
CA VAL A 173 -8.64 -4.88 2.65
C VAL A 173 -8.73 -3.40 3.02
N GLU A 174 -9.93 -2.86 2.90
CA GLU A 174 -10.29 -1.52 3.36
C GLU A 174 -10.89 -1.65 4.78
N PHE A 175 -10.40 -0.85 5.74
CA PHE A 175 -10.81 -0.91 7.15
C PHE A 175 -10.83 0.48 7.79
N ASP A 176 -11.45 0.57 8.97
CA ASP A 176 -11.74 1.84 9.66
C ASP A 176 -12.65 2.75 8.82
N PRO A 177 -13.99 2.52 8.87
CA PRO A 177 -14.98 3.33 8.18
C PRO A 177 -14.73 4.83 8.34
N ALA A 178 -14.71 5.54 7.22
CA ALA A 178 -14.42 6.98 7.17
C ALA A 178 -15.67 7.86 7.05
N LEU A 179 -16.84 7.21 6.98
CA LEU A 179 -18.16 7.83 7.01
C LEU A 179 -18.85 7.45 8.31
N THR A 180 -19.40 8.46 8.96
CA THR A 180 -20.26 8.36 10.14
C THR A 180 -21.73 8.37 9.71
N ALA A 181 -22.65 8.04 10.63
CA ALA A 181 -24.08 8.12 10.35
C ALA A 181 -24.52 9.54 9.92
N ASP A 182 -23.81 10.58 10.39
CA ASP A 182 -24.08 11.98 10.08
C ASP A 182 -23.62 12.39 8.67
N ASP A 183 -22.78 11.57 8.01
CA ASP A 183 -22.33 11.81 6.63
C ASP A 183 -23.35 11.35 5.58
N TYR A 184 -24.44 10.70 6.00
CA TYR A 184 -25.52 10.23 5.13
C TYR A 184 -26.77 11.10 5.27
N ASP A 185 -27.44 11.38 4.16
CA ASP A 185 -28.82 11.86 4.24
C ASP A 185 -29.70 10.78 4.90
N LEU A 186 -30.74 11.19 5.64
CA LEU A 186 -31.65 10.29 6.38
C LEU A 186 -32.17 9.11 5.51
N GLY A 187 -32.45 9.36 4.22
CA GLY A 187 -32.86 8.32 3.28
C GLY A 187 -31.73 7.43 2.75
N GLU A 188 -30.48 7.92 2.73
CA GLU A 188 -29.33 7.12 2.29
C GLU A 188 -28.85 6.15 3.38
N LEU A 189 -28.86 6.56 4.64
CA LEU A 189 -28.49 5.69 5.76
C LEU A 189 -29.48 4.53 5.91
N GLU A 190 -30.78 4.79 5.76
CA GLU A 190 -31.83 3.75 5.77
C GLU A 190 -31.69 2.75 4.61
N MET A 191 -31.19 3.21 3.45
CA MET A 191 -31.02 2.38 2.25
C MET A 191 -29.70 1.60 2.22
N ARG A 192 -28.58 2.21 2.65
CA ARG A 192 -27.26 1.57 2.63
C ARG A 192 -26.89 0.86 3.92
N GLY A 193 -27.49 1.26 5.05
CA GLY A 193 -27.08 0.81 6.38
C GLY A 193 -25.70 1.37 6.80
N PRO A 194 -25.27 1.08 8.04
CA PRO A 194 -23.95 1.47 8.51
C PRO A 194 -22.86 0.77 7.70
N GLN A 195 -21.77 1.49 7.44
CA GLN A 195 -20.63 0.93 6.74
C GLN A 195 -20.03 -0.24 7.54
N PRO A 196 -19.79 -1.41 6.92
CA PRO A 196 -19.21 -2.56 7.63
C PRO A 196 -17.78 -2.24 8.07
N PRO A 197 -17.27 -2.89 9.14
CA PRO A 197 -15.94 -2.61 9.69
C PRO A 197 -14.80 -2.90 8.71
N PHE A 198 -15.05 -3.77 7.74
CA PHE A 198 -14.13 -4.13 6.67
C PHE A 198 -14.87 -4.18 5.33
N LYS A 199 -14.15 -3.87 4.26
CA LYS A 199 -14.51 -4.20 2.89
C LYS A 199 -13.32 -4.89 2.24
N ILE A 200 -13.55 -6.11 1.75
CA ILE A 200 -12.52 -6.92 1.12
C ILE A 200 -12.84 -7.03 -0.37
N THR A 201 -11.90 -6.61 -1.21
CA THR A 201 -12.03 -6.68 -2.66
C THR A 201 -10.91 -7.55 -3.22
N ARG A 202 -11.25 -8.65 -3.88
CA ARG A 202 -10.26 -9.46 -4.60
C ARG A 202 -9.88 -8.78 -5.91
N MET A 203 -8.61 -8.44 -6.07
CA MET A 203 -8.06 -7.89 -7.30
C MET A 203 -7.13 -8.90 -7.96
N SER A 204 -7.18 -8.98 -9.29
CA SER A 204 -6.15 -9.65 -10.07
C SER A 204 -5.76 -8.77 -11.25
N ALA A 205 -4.46 -8.73 -11.55
CA ALA A 205 -3.95 -8.02 -12.70
C ALA A 205 -3.28 -9.01 -13.65
N LYS A 206 -3.69 -8.98 -14.93
CA LYS A 206 -2.91 -9.55 -16.03
C LYS A 206 -2.42 -8.37 -16.85
N ARG A 207 -1.10 -8.26 -17.09
CA ARG A 207 -0.51 -7.20 -17.94
C ARG A 207 -1.13 -7.14 -19.35
N LYS A 208 -1.87 -8.19 -19.75
CA LYS A 208 -2.70 -8.24 -20.97
C LYS A 208 -4.19 -8.33 -20.69
N SER A 209 -4.79 -7.31 -20.09
CA SER A 209 -6.22 -7.06 -20.28
C SER A 209 -6.57 -5.67 -19.76
N LYS A 210 -7.28 -4.89 -20.58
CA LYS A 210 -8.08 -3.75 -20.10
C LYS A 210 -8.77 -4.17 -18.81
N VAL A 211 -8.58 -3.40 -17.75
CA VAL A 211 -9.24 -3.61 -16.45
C VAL A 211 -10.76 -3.63 -16.71
N LEU A 212 -11.33 -4.82 -16.81
CA LEU A 212 -12.78 -5.02 -16.78
C LEU A 212 -13.14 -5.17 -15.32
N ARG A 213 -13.69 -4.10 -14.74
CA ARG A 213 -14.36 -4.18 -13.44
C ARG A 213 -15.56 -5.10 -13.62
N HIS A 214 -15.50 -6.29 -13.06
CA HIS A 214 -16.69 -7.12 -12.86
C HIS A 214 -17.22 -6.81 -11.46
N GLU A 215 -18.37 -6.13 -11.41
CA GLU A 215 -19.23 -6.14 -10.24
C GLU A 215 -20.01 -7.45 -10.27
N ASP A 216 -19.84 -8.30 -9.27
CA ASP A 216 -20.70 -9.46 -9.05
C ASP A 216 -22.10 -8.95 -8.69
N GLN A 217 -22.97 -8.84 -9.70
CA GLN A 217 -24.40 -8.74 -9.46
C GLN A 217 -24.90 -10.15 -9.14
N GLY A 218 -25.17 -10.36 -7.84
CA GLY A 218 -25.77 -11.58 -7.33
C GLY A 218 -26.98 -12.00 -8.18
N ALA A 219 -26.95 -13.25 -8.61
CA ALA A 219 -28.03 -13.88 -9.35
C ALA A 219 -29.34 -13.82 -8.56
N GLN A 220 -30.26 -12.93 -8.95
CA GLN A 220 -31.67 -13.12 -8.67
C GLN A 220 -32.25 -14.07 -9.72
N HIS A 221 -32.40 -15.32 -9.28
CA HIS A 221 -33.18 -16.32 -9.99
C HIS A 221 -34.67 -15.97 -9.82
N MET A 222 -35.26 -15.34 -10.82
CA MET A 222 -36.71 -15.19 -10.97
C MET A 222 -37.06 -15.65 -12.39
N GLY A 223 -37.30 -16.95 -12.53
CA GLY A 223 -38.02 -17.45 -13.69
C GLY A 223 -39.46 -16.96 -13.62
N TRP A 224 -40.04 -16.56 -14.74
CA TRP A 224 -41.39 -16.91 -15.20
C TRP A 224 -41.49 -16.60 -16.70
N THR A 225 -42.16 -17.50 -17.39
CA THR A 225 -42.30 -17.68 -18.84
C THR A 225 -43.23 -16.69 -19.54
N SER A 226 -42.88 -16.35 -20.79
CA SER A 226 -43.74 -16.16 -21.98
C SER A 226 -45.21 -15.77 -21.75
N TRP A 227 -45.64 -14.61 -22.24
CA TRP A 227 -46.26 -14.37 -23.56
C TRP A 227 -46.16 -12.88 -23.91
#